data_AF-A0ABD5KEL4-F1
#
_entry.id   AF-A0ABD5KEL4-F1
#
_cell.length_a   1.000
_cell.length_b   1.000
_cell.length_c   1.000
_cell.angle_alpha   90.00
_cell.angle_beta   90.00
_cell.angle_gamma   90.00
#
_symmetry.space_group_name_H-M   'P 1'
#
loop_
_entity.id
_entity.type
_entity.pdbx_description
1 polymer ?
#
loop_
_entity_poly.entity_id
_entity_poly.type
_entity_poly.pdbx_seq_one_letter_code
_entity_poly.pdbx_strand_id
1 'polypeptide(L)' 'MTLLVPSDLYNRWFSTPVSTPHINVDYAVMNELMKKLPKGYVFPDPASMAIMNSKD' A
#
# COMPACT_ATOMS: atom_id res chain seq x y z
N MET A 1 -3.32 -23.22 3.14
CA MET A 1 -4.69 -22.67 2.92
C MET A 1 -4.54 -21.17 2.85
N THR A 2 -4.89 -20.57 1.72
CA THR A 2 -4.77 -19.12 1.50
C THR A 2 -5.98 -18.41 2.08
N LEU A 3 -5.73 -17.40 2.93
CA LEU A 3 -6.77 -16.51 3.45
C LEU A 3 -6.79 -15.25 2.59
N LEU A 4 -7.88 -15.06 1.85
CA LEU A 4 -8.10 -13.87 1.05
C LEU A 4 -8.85 -12.83 1.87
N VAL A 5 -8.37 -11.59 1.86
CA VAL A 5 -8.99 -10.45 2.56
C VAL A 5 -9.13 -9.26 1.60
N PRO A 6 -10.05 -8.31 1.84
CA PRO A 6 -10.16 -7.10 1.03
C PRO A 6 -8.83 -6.34 0.99
N SER A 7 -8.41 -5.92 -0.20
CA SER A 7 -7.19 -5.11 -0.40
C SER A 7 -7.21 -3.83 0.45
N ASP A 8 -8.39 -3.26 0.67
CA ASP A 8 -8.61 -2.01 1.41
C ASP A 8 -8.06 -2.04 2.84
N LEU A 9 -7.88 -3.22 3.44
CA LEU A 9 -7.22 -3.36 4.76
C LEU A 9 -5.77 -2.83 4.75
N TYR A 10 -5.14 -2.77 3.58
CA TYR A 10 -3.77 -2.29 3.38
C TYR A 10 -3.70 -0.87 2.82
N ASN A 11 -4.83 -0.16 2.71
CA ASN A 11 -4.88 1.22 2.20
C ASN A 11 -3.98 2.20 2.98
N ARG A 12 -3.71 1.92 4.26
CA ARG A 12 -2.77 2.70 5.08
C ARG A 12 -1.34 2.71 4.56
N TRP A 13 -0.98 1.82 3.65
CA TRP A 13 0.31 1.82 2.98
C TRP A 13 0.40 2.93 1.94
N PHE A 14 -0.71 3.52 1.52
CA PHE A 14 -0.73 4.50 0.44
C PHE A 14 -1.00 5.90 0.96
N SER A 15 -0.18 6.86 0.55
CA SER A 15 -0.35 8.30 0.79
C SER A 15 -1.68 8.81 0.24
N THR A 16 -2.13 8.21 -0.88
CA THR A 16 -3.44 8.47 -1.48
C THR A 16 -4.18 7.14 -1.61
N PRO A 17 -4.95 6.72 -0.59
CA PRO A 17 -5.64 5.44 -0.61
C PRO A 17 -6.76 5.45 -1.65
N VAL A 18 -6.82 4.40 -2.47
CA VAL A 18 -7.89 4.17 -3.46
C VAL A 18 -8.62 2.89 -3.07
N SER A 19 -9.92 3.00 -2.79
CA SER A 19 -10.74 1.82 -2.45
C SER A 19 -10.93 0.95 -3.68
N THR A 20 -10.69 -0.35 -3.51
CA THR A 20 -10.80 -1.38 -4.56
C THR A 20 -11.60 -2.57 -4.02
N PRO A 21 -12.92 -2.40 -3.76
CA PRO A 21 -13.72 -3.37 -2.98
C PRO A 21 -13.91 -4.73 -3.66
N HIS A 22 -13.56 -4.85 -4.93
CA HIS A 22 -13.64 -6.07 -5.72
C HIS A 22 -12.31 -6.85 -5.74
N ILE A 23 -11.25 -6.32 -5.12
CA ILE A 23 -9.93 -6.94 -5.08
C ILE A 23 -9.71 -7.58 -3.71
N ASN A 24 -9.41 -8.87 -3.72
CA ASN A 24 -8.96 -9.59 -2.54
C ASN A 24 -7.49 -9.97 -2.69
N VAL A 25 -6.76 -9.96 -1.57
CA VAL A 25 -5.32 -10.22 -1.52
C VAL A 25 -5.02 -11.29 -0.47
N ASP A 26 -3.92 -12.02 -0.65
CA ASP A 26 -3.46 -13.01 0.32
C ASP A 26 -2.96 -12.33 1.60
N TYR A 27 -3.63 -12.62 2.71
CA TYR A 27 -3.34 -12.04 4.01
C TYR A 27 -1.91 -12.33 4.50
N ALA A 28 -1.43 -13.56 4.31
CA ALA A 28 -0.12 -13.98 4.79
C ALA A 28 1.00 -13.26 4.04
N VAL A 29 0.88 -13.19 2.71
CA VAL A 29 1.83 -12.48 1.84
C VAL A 29 1.86 -11.00 2.19
N MET A 30 0.70 -10.35 2.28
CA MET A 30 0.64 -8.91 2.57
C MET A 30 1.14 -8.58 3.99
N ASN A 31 0.85 -9.40 5.00
CA ASN A 31 1.41 -9.19 6.34
C ASN A 31 2.92 -9.40 6.39
N GLU A 32 3.48 -10.34 5.62
CA GLU A 32 4.92 -10.54 5.56
C GLU A 32 5.61 -9.32 4.92
N LEU A 33 5.04 -8.79 3.84
CA LEU A 33 5.49 -7.54 3.22
C LEU A 33 5.45 -6.39 4.23
N MET A 34 4.38 -6.29 5.03
CA MET A 34 4.25 -5.24 6.04
C MET A 34 5.40 -5.26 7.06
N LYS A 35 5.82 -6.45 7.48
CA LYS A 35 6.90 -6.61 8.48
C LYS A 35 8.27 -6.21 7.93
N LYS A 36 8.45 -6.26 6.60
CA LYS A 36 9.70 -5.91 5.92
C LYS A 36 9.81 -4.41 5.63
N LEU A 37 8.69 -3.69 5.63
CA LEU A 37 8.68 -2.24 5.37
C LEU A 37 9.14 -1.45 6.60
N PRO A 38 9.91 -0.36 6.41
CA PRO A 38 10.26 0.55 7.49
C PRO A 38 9.01 1.15 8.15
N LYS A 39 9.11 1.48 9.44
CA LYS A 39 8.01 2.15 10.16
C LYS A 39 7.67 3.49 9.48
N GLY A 40 6.40 3.69 9.15
CA GLY A 40 5.91 4.92 8.53
C GLY A 40 6.16 5.01 7.02
N TYR A 41 6.64 3.93 6.38
CA TYR A 41 6.79 3.90 4.93
C TYR A 41 5.41 3.92 4.24
N VAL A 42 5.26 4.82 3.27
CA VAL A 42 4.03 5.02 2.48
C VAL A 42 4.34 5.09 0.99
N PHE A 43 3.37 4.70 0.17
CA PHE A 43 3.43 4.68 -1.29
C PHE A 43 2.46 5.70 -1.92
N PRO A 44 2.84 6.41 -2.99
CA PRO A 44 4.19 6.53 -3.51
C PRO A 44 5.08 7.24 -2.49
N ASP A 45 6.39 7.01 -2.59
CA ASP A 45 7.38 7.68 -1.74
C ASP A 45 7.23 9.21 -1.86
N PRO A 46 7.22 9.96 -0.75
CA PRO A 46 7.07 11.42 -0.78
C PRO A 46 8.09 12.13 -1.66
N ALA A 47 9.34 11.66 -1.75
CA ALA A 47 10.34 12.27 -2.62
C ALA A 47 10.00 12.06 -4.10
N SER A 48 9.54 10.85 -4.45
CA SER A 48 9.02 10.55 -5.79
C SER A 48 7.81 11.44 -6.14
N MET A 49 6.88 11.65 -5.20
CA MET A 49 5.74 12.56 -5.38
C MET A 49 6.18 14.02 -5.58
N ALA A 50 7.23 14.47 -4.88
CA ALA A 50 7.76 15.82 -5.05
C ALA A 50 8.31 16.06 -6.45
N ILE A 51 8.99 15.06 -7.03
CA ILE A 51 9.49 15.11 -8.42
C ILE A 51 8.32 15.10 -9.42
N MET A 52 7.29 14.29 -9.20
CA MET A 52 6.14 14.25 -10.10
C MET A 52 5.31 15.55 -10.07
N ASN A 53 5.29 16.24 -8.92
CA ASN A 53 4.55 17.48 -8.72
C ASN A 53 5.36 18.74 -9.03
N SER A 54 6.68 18.64 -9.23
CA SER A 54 7.46 19.78 -9.70
C SER A 54 7.03 20.08 -11.13
N LYS A 55 6.18 21.09 -11.27
CA LYS A 55 5.89 21.71 -12.56
C LYS A 55 7.16 22.37 -13.06
N ASP A 56 7.54 22.08 -14.30
CA ASP A 56 8.38 22.97 -15.12
C ASP A 56 7.75 24.37 -15.22
#